data_AF-S9PEK9-F1
#
_entry.id   AF-S9PEK9-F1
#
_cell.length_a   1.000
_cell.length_b   1.000
_cell.length_c   1.000
_cell.angle_alpha   90.00
_cell.angle_beta   90.00
_cell.angle_gamma   90.00
#
_symmetry.space_group_name_H-M   'P 1'
#
loop_
_entity.id
_entity.type
_entity.pdbx_description
1 polymer ?
#
loop_
_entity_poly.entity_id
_entity_poly.type
_entity_poly.pdbx_seq_one_letter_code
_entity_poly.pdbx_strand_id
1 'polypeptide(L)'
;MTTVADTSKTYTLFYSWQSDMPDNQGRKLIRSALRDAASAIEAKLPGVQLILDEATRGEAGSPDIPSTIFRKIESADVIISDISIINSSTTTGRKTPNPNVLVELGYAAALHGWARIIMIANKEFGSIDDLPFDIRPRRITQFKCPLLTGDAKKDKDSASNALGALTKDLTLAIEEIVKTSPNRPVAVVTDATSLKRQRDIRTLNDLLLHLNPDVFDSLWEDAPHRIYFAVFDFWEGFNALWEASSTHLYDETAKNLMMQVHQYWGDVLSHETQYQRGPGEFYIWNLSNDTLNSPTHEEDYNKAYNKAKEEIRSLKKAHSALMAHLRSKYIELDLETLRKNSWARYHKFHQEVKRLFPSASNED
;
A
#
# COMPACT_ATOMS: atom_id res chain seq x y z
N MET A 1 14.46 37.88 -21.23
CA MET A 1 13.99 36.70 -21.98
C MET A 1 13.29 35.80 -21.00
N THR A 2 11.97 35.92 -20.92
CA THR A 2 11.14 35.11 -20.02
C THR A 2 11.05 33.72 -20.64
N THR A 3 11.70 32.74 -20.02
CA THR A 3 11.56 31.33 -20.39
C THR A 3 10.10 30.94 -20.17
N VAL A 4 9.35 30.80 -21.26
CA VAL A 4 8.04 30.17 -21.26
C VAL A 4 8.27 28.75 -20.76
N ALA A 5 7.79 28.43 -19.57
CA ALA A 5 7.80 27.07 -19.08
C ALA A 5 7.05 26.22 -20.12
N ASP A 6 7.76 25.32 -20.78
CA ASP A 6 7.19 24.35 -21.70
C ASP A 6 6.20 23.49 -20.90
N THR A 7 4.91 23.78 -21.00
CA THR A 7 3.85 23.00 -20.37
C THR A 7 3.60 21.73 -21.19
N SER A 8 4.65 20.95 -21.45
CA SER A 8 4.53 19.66 -22.11
C SER A 8 4.01 18.63 -21.10
N LYS A 9 2.94 17.94 -21.48
CA LYS A 9 2.31 16.88 -20.69
C LYS A 9 2.80 15.54 -21.20
N THR A 10 3.57 14.85 -20.37
CA THR A 10 4.10 13.51 -20.66
C THR A 10 3.08 12.45 -20.23
N TYR A 11 2.86 11.46 -21.10
CA TYR A 11 2.08 10.26 -20.81
C TYR A 11 2.96 9.03 -21.00
N THR A 12 2.87 8.08 -20.06
CA THR A 12 3.60 6.82 -20.13
C THR A 12 2.70 5.71 -20.68
N LEU A 13 3.16 5.04 -21.75
CA LEU A 13 2.52 3.88 -22.36
C LEU A 13 3.26 2.62 -21.86
N PHE A 14 2.61 1.80 -21.04
CA PHE A 14 3.20 0.53 -20.59
C PHE A 14 2.77 -0.61 -21.50
N TYR A 15 3.76 -1.27 -22.14
CA TYR A 15 3.54 -2.41 -23.00
C TYR A 15 3.87 -3.73 -22.29
N SER A 16 2.81 -4.46 -21.94
CA SER A 16 2.83 -5.84 -21.45
C SER A 16 2.91 -6.81 -22.63
N TRP A 17 4.09 -7.41 -22.83
CA TRP A 17 4.43 -8.23 -23.98
C TRP A 17 4.72 -9.68 -23.61
N GLN A 18 4.70 -10.57 -24.62
CA GLN A 18 5.03 -11.99 -24.49
C GLN A 18 6.07 -12.43 -25.54
N SER A 19 6.79 -13.53 -25.25
CA SER A 19 7.86 -14.09 -26.09
C SER A 19 7.51 -15.42 -26.76
N ASP A 20 6.28 -15.91 -26.60
CA ASP A 20 5.86 -17.22 -27.07
C ASP A 20 5.46 -17.24 -28.56
N MET A 21 5.62 -16.11 -29.26
CA MET A 21 5.37 -15.96 -30.69
C MET A 21 6.64 -15.49 -31.43
N PRO A 22 6.74 -15.75 -32.76
CA PRO A 22 7.80 -15.18 -33.58
C PRO A 22 7.90 -13.66 -33.40
N ASP A 23 9.09 -13.20 -32.99
CA ASP A 23 9.31 -11.82 -32.54
C ASP A 23 8.90 -10.79 -33.60
N ASN A 24 9.10 -11.10 -34.89
CA ASN A 24 8.74 -10.26 -36.04
C ASN A 24 7.23 -10.22 -36.36
N GLN A 25 6.44 -11.13 -35.81
CA GLN A 25 4.97 -11.20 -35.97
C GLN A 25 4.21 -10.82 -34.69
N GLY A 26 4.92 -10.76 -33.56
CA GLY A 26 4.42 -10.34 -32.25
C GLY A 26 5.17 -9.12 -31.75
N ARG A 27 6.01 -9.33 -30.72
CA ARG A 27 6.62 -8.27 -29.91
C ARG A 27 7.30 -7.13 -30.70
N LYS A 28 8.14 -7.42 -31.70
CA LYS A 28 8.80 -6.36 -32.50
C LYS A 28 7.81 -5.60 -33.36
N LEU A 29 6.85 -6.28 -33.98
CA LEU A 29 5.84 -5.64 -34.83
C LEU A 29 4.97 -4.70 -34.02
N ILE A 30 4.44 -5.17 -32.88
CA ILE A 30 3.61 -4.36 -31.98
C ILE A 30 4.41 -3.18 -31.43
N ARG A 31 5.67 -3.39 -31.02
CA ARG A 31 6.55 -2.31 -30.55
C ARG A 31 6.78 -1.25 -31.61
N SER A 32 7.02 -1.64 -32.86
CA SER A 32 7.14 -0.69 -33.97
C SER A 32 5.84 0.08 -34.18
N ALA A 33 4.70 -0.61 -34.17
CA ALA A 33 3.39 0.03 -34.31
C ALA A 33 3.11 1.07 -33.21
N LEU A 34 3.48 0.77 -31.96
CA LEU A 34 3.36 1.69 -30.83
C LEU A 34 4.24 2.93 -30.98
N ARG A 35 5.48 2.77 -31.46
CA ARG A 35 6.39 3.91 -31.70
C ARG A 35 5.90 4.80 -32.83
N ASP A 36 5.41 4.20 -33.92
CA ASP A 36 4.87 4.93 -35.06
C ASP A 36 3.59 5.68 -34.65
N ALA A 37 2.72 5.03 -33.88
CA ALA A 37 1.51 5.65 -33.33
C ALA A 37 1.85 6.81 -32.38
N ALA A 38 2.81 6.62 -31.48
CA ALA A 38 3.26 7.68 -30.56
C ALA A 38 3.76 8.91 -31.33
N SER A 39 4.66 8.70 -32.30
CA SER A 39 5.21 9.77 -33.15
C SER A 39 4.10 10.50 -33.92
N ALA A 40 3.11 9.77 -34.45
CA ALA A 40 1.98 10.37 -35.16
C ALA A 40 1.08 11.21 -34.24
N ILE A 41 0.92 10.83 -32.97
CA ILE A 41 0.13 11.59 -31.99
C ILE A 41 0.87 12.85 -31.56
N GLU A 42 2.16 12.74 -31.24
CA GLU A 42 3.00 13.89 -30.86
C GLU A 42 3.04 14.94 -31.97
N ALA A 43 3.09 14.52 -33.24
CA ALA A 43 3.02 15.43 -34.38
C ALA A 43 1.66 16.16 -34.51
N LYS A 44 0.56 15.52 -34.08
CA LYS A 44 -0.80 16.10 -34.14
C LYS A 44 -1.15 16.95 -32.91
N LEU A 45 -0.57 16.64 -31.75
CA LEU A 45 -0.90 17.25 -30.46
C LEU A 45 0.35 17.96 -29.88
N PRO A 46 0.56 19.25 -30.21
CA PRO A 46 1.66 20.02 -29.67
C PRO A 46 1.62 20.03 -28.13
N GLY A 47 2.77 19.80 -27.50
CA GLY A 47 2.88 19.75 -26.03
C GLY A 47 2.47 18.42 -25.41
N VAL A 48 2.19 17.38 -26.19
CA VAL A 48 2.06 15.99 -25.68
C VAL A 48 3.34 15.23 -25.96
N GLN A 49 3.84 14.50 -24.97
CA GLN A 49 4.96 13.56 -25.12
C GLN A 49 4.51 12.16 -24.69
N LEU A 50 4.82 11.15 -25.48
CA LEU A 50 4.46 9.75 -25.23
C LEU A 50 5.72 8.92 -25.03
N ILE A 51 5.88 8.36 -23.82
CA ILE A 51 7.02 7.52 -23.49
C ILE A 51 6.57 6.07 -23.45
N LEU A 52 7.16 5.23 -24.31
CA LEU A 52 6.94 3.78 -24.29
C LEU A 52 7.85 3.10 -23.27
N ASP A 53 7.26 2.44 -22.28
CA ASP A 53 7.94 1.62 -21.28
C ASP A 53 7.51 0.15 -21.37
N GLU A 54 8.40 -0.77 -20.99
CA GLU A 54 8.18 -2.22 -21.03
C GLU A 54 9.15 -2.97 -20.11
N ALA A 55 8.72 -4.12 -19.59
CA ALA A 55 9.53 -5.02 -18.73
C ALA A 55 10.33 -4.25 -17.66
N THR A 56 11.59 -4.61 -17.44
CA THR A 56 12.51 -3.94 -16.50
C THR A 56 13.41 -2.87 -17.16
N ARG A 57 13.03 -2.37 -18.34
CA ARG A 57 13.87 -1.43 -19.10
C ARG A 57 14.10 -0.13 -18.32
N GLY A 58 15.35 0.32 -18.22
CA GLY A 58 15.70 1.57 -17.51
C GLY A 58 15.95 1.41 -16.01
N GLU A 59 15.89 0.19 -15.48
CA GLU A 59 16.18 -0.13 -14.08
C GLU A 59 17.64 -0.56 -13.91
N ALA A 60 18.29 -0.14 -12.81
CA ALA A 60 19.69 -0.45 -12.54
C ALA A 60 19.85 -1.73 -11.70
N GLY A 61 20.91 -2.51 -11.97
CA GLY A 61 21.27 -3.69 -11.18
C GLY A 61 20.39 -4.91 -11.48
N SER A 62 20.04 -5.66 -10.42
CA SER A 62 19.23 -6.88 -10.49
C SER A 62 17.87 -6.66 -9.81
N PRO A 63 16.93 -5.94 -10.45
CA PRO A 63 15.66 -5.61 -9.83
C PRO A 63 14.80 -6.85 -9.64
N ASP A 64 13.98 -6.87 -8.59
CA ASP A 64 12.90 -7.85 -8.47
C ASP A 64 11.89 -7.64 -9.60
N ILE A 65 11.88 -8.56 -10.57
CA ILE A 65 11.20 -8.40 -11.85
C ILE A 65 9.68 -8.18 -11.66
N PRO A 66 8.96 -9.00 -10.87
CA PRO A 66 7.51 -8.84 -10.69
C PRO A 66 7.13 -7.52 -10.02
N SER A 67 7.79 -7.13 -8.91
CA SER A 67 7.47 -5.86 -8.24
C SER A 67 7.76 -4.66 -9.13
N THR A 68 8.81 -4.73 -9.96
CA THR A 68 9.19 -3.66 -10.87
C THR A 68 8.17 -3.47 -11.99
N ILE A 69 7.70 -4.56 -12.57
CA ILE A 69 6.62 -4.53 -13.57
C ILE A 69 5.34 -3.95 -12.96
N PHE A 70 4.95 -4.37 -11.75
CA PHE A 70 3.76 -3.81 -11.09
C PHE A 70 3.89 -2.32 -10.78
N ARG A 71 5.06 -1.84 -10.31
CA ARG A 71 5.31 -0.41 -10.12
C ARG A 71 5.19 0.39 -11.42
N LYS A 72 5.70 -0.16 -12.53
CA LYS A 72 5.61 0.48 -13.85
C LYS A 72 4.19 0.49 -14.40
N ILE A 73 3.42 -0.57 -14.16
CA ILE A 73 1.99 -0.59 -14.47
C ILE A 73 1.29 0.51 -13.66
N GLU A 74 1.53 0.61 -12.36
CA GLU A 74 0.91 1.62 -11.48
C GLU A 74 1.17 3.06 -11.95
N SER A 75 2.40 3.37 -12.39
CA SER A 75 2.81 4.70 -12.83
C SER A 75 2.40 5.06 -14.26
N ALA A 76 2.01 4.08 -15.08
CA ALA A 76 1.64 4.31 -16.47
C ALA A 76 0.29 5.03 -16.64
N ASP A 77 0.05 5.62 -17.81
CA ASP A 77 -1.20 6.32 -18.14
C ASP A 77 -2.11 5.53 -19.08
N VAL A 78 -1.50 4.72 -19.94
CA VAL A 78 -2.16 3.83 -20.89
C VAL A 78 -1.48 2.48 -20.83
N ILE A 79 -2.27 1.43 -20.74
CA ILE A 79 -1.78 0.05 -20.68
C ILE A 79 -2.06 -0.64 -22.01
N ILE A 80 -1.06 -1.31 -22.55
CA ILE A 80 -1.15 -2.08 -23.78
C ILE A 80 -0.79 -3.53 -23.46
N SER A 81 -1.69 -4.46 -23.75
CA SER A 81 -1.49 -5.88 -23.45
C SER A 81 -1.58 -6.75 -24.70
N ASP A 82 -0.52 -7.50 -25.00
CA ASP A 82 -0.52 -8.52 -26.07
C ASP A 82 -1.20 -9.80 -25.58
N ILE A 83 -2.49 -9.92 -25.85
CA ILE A 83 -3.32 -11.07 -25.49
C ILE A 83 -3.42 -12.09 -26.63
N SER A 84 -2.46 -12.09 -27.55
CA SER A 84 -2.40 -13.11 -28.61
C SER A 84 -2.23 -14.51 -28.00
N ILE A 85 -2.90 -15.49 -28.59
CA ILE A 85 -2.91 -16.88 -28.10
C ILE A 85 -1.54 -17.52 -28.32
N ILE A 86 -0.99 -18.13 -27.27
CA ILE A 86 0.36 -18.71 -27.30
C ILE A 86 0.37 -20.19 -27.69
N ASN A 87 -0.76 -20.87 -27.55
CA ASN A 87 -0.92 -22.31 -27.79
C ASN A 87 -1.94 -22.57 -28.92
N SER A 88 -1.80 -21.83 -30.02
CA SER A 88 -2.73 -21.86 -31.16
C SER A 88 -2.90 -23.24 -31.81
N SER A 89 -1.83 -24.05 -31.78
CA SER A 89 -1.77 -25.40 -32.35
C SER A 89 -2.38 -26.48 -31.44
N THR A 90 -2.78 -26.14 -30.21
CA THR A 90 -3.36 -27.10 -29.28
C THR A 90 -4.71 -27.60 -29.77
N THR A 91 -4.84 -28.93 -29.89
CA THR A 91 -6.10 -29.63 -30.21
C THR A 91 -6.79 -30.19 -28.96
N THR A 92 -6.07 -30.31 -27.85
CA THR A 92 -6.57 -30.80 -26.56
C THR A 92 -6.33 -29.78 -25.45
N GLY A 93 -7.40 -29.26 -24.85
CA GLY A 93 -7.33 -28.22 -23.81
C GLY A 93 -7.80 -26.86 -24.30
N ARG A 94 -7.73 -25.84 -23.41
CA ARG A 94 -8.16 -24.48 -23.73
C ARG A 94 -6.99 -23.67 -24.29
N LYS A 95 -7.26 -22.91 -25.35
CA LYS A 95 -6.34 -21.89 -25.83
C LYS A 95 -6.24 -20.77 -24.79
N THR A 96 -5.08 -20.15 -24.69
CA THR A 96 -4.81 -19.10 -23.73
C THR A 96 -3.80 -18.09 -24.28
N PRO A 97 -3.93 -16.81 -23.93
CA PRO A 97 -2.82 -15.86 -23.94
C PRO A 97 -1.73 -16.24 -22.94
N ASN A 98 -0.62 -15.50 -22.96
CA ASN A 98 0.44 -15.64 -21.96
C ASN A 98 -0.10 -15.36 -20.53
N PRO A 99 0.10 -16.26 -19.56
CA PRO A 99 -0.42 -16.08 -18.20
C PRO A 99 0.12 -14.85 -17.46
N ASN A 100 1.39 -14.48 -17.68
CA ASN A 100 1.98 -13.30 -17.03
C ASN A 100 1.30 -12.03 -17.54
N VAL A 101 1.07 -11.94 -18.86
CA VAL A 101 0.32 -10.82 -19.46
C VAL A 101 -1.10 -10.75 -18.90
N LEU A 102 -1.75 -11.90 -18.64
CA LEU A 102 -3.09 -11.91 -18.03
C LEU A 102 -3.08 -11.41 -16.56
N VAL A 103 -2.06 -11.76 -15.78
CA VAL A 103 -1.88 -11.24 -14.41
C VAL A 103 -1.67 -9.73 -14.43
N GLU A 104 -0.78 -9.24 -15.30
CA GLU A 104 -0.51 -7.82 -15.50
C GLU A 104 -1.77 -7.06 -15.96
N LEU A 105 -2.53 -7.63 -16.90
CA LEU A 105 -3.80 -7.09 -17.38
C LEU A 105 -4.84 -6.99 -16.25
N GLY A 106 -4.97 -8.03 -15.42
CA GLY A 106 -5.88 -8.02 -14.28
C GLY A 106 -5.52 -6.94 -13.26
N TYR A 107 -4.23 -6.80 -12.94
CA TYR A 107 -3.73 -5.76 -12.06
C TYR A 107 -3.95 -4.35 -12.63
N ALA A 108 -3.65 -4.17 -13.93
CA ALA A 108 -3.91 -2.93 -14.65
C ALA A 108 -5.41 -2.57 -14.68
N ALA A 109 -6.30 -3.54 -14.88
CA ALA A 109 -7.75 -3.32 -14.89
C ALA A 109 -8.28 -2.84 -13.55
N ALA A 110 -7.73 -3.36 -12.45
CA ALA A 110 -8.08 -2.92 -11.10
C ALA A 110 -7.63 -1.46 -10.85
N LEU A 111 -6.40 -1.11 -11.24
CA LEU A 111 -5.83 0.21 -10.98
C LEU A 111 -6.34 1.30 -11.94
N HIS A 112 -6.30 1.05 -13.24
CA HIS A 112 -6.53 2.06 -14.29
C HIS A 112 -7.93 2.01 -14.87
N GLY A 113 -8.63 0.89 -14.70
CA GLY A 113 -9.91 0.65 -15.33
C GLY A 113 -9.78 0.36 -16.82
N TRP A 114 -10.81 -0.31 -17.36
CA TRP A 114 -10.81 -0.78 -18.75
C TRP A 114 -10.75 0.33 -19.80
N ALA A 115 -11.16 1.55 -19.46
CA ALA A 115 -11.12 2.69 -20.37
C ALA A 115 -9.70 3.15 -20.72
N ARG A 116 -8.68 2.74 -19.96
CA ARG A 116 -7.26 3.06 -20.19
C ARG A 116 -6.44 1.89 -20.74
N ILE A 117 -7.11 0.78 -21.06
CA ILE A 117 -6.46 -0.46 -21.47
C ILE A 117 -6.75 -0.75 -22.94
N ILE A 118 -5.70 -1.01 -23.69
CA ILE A 118 -5.75 -1.46 -25.08
C ILE A 118 -5.26 -2.91 -25.13
N MET A 119 -6.18 -3.83 -25.38
CA MET A 119 -5.84 -5.23 -25.61
C MET A 119 -5.61 -5.47 -27.10
N ILE A 120 -4.51 -6.13 -27.44
CA ILE A 120 -4.11 -6.43 -28.82
C ILE A 120 -4.08 -7.95 -29.02
N ALA A 121 -4.65 -8.44 -30.12
CA ALA A 121 -4.59 -9.85 -30.50
C ALA A 121 -4.21 -10.04 -31.97
N ASN A 122 -3.18 -10.86 -32.24
CA ASN A 122 -2.86 -11.33 -33.57
C ASN A 122 -3.75 -12.53 -33.95
N LYS A 123 -4.65 -12.33 -34.91
CA LYS A 123 -5.62 -13.33 -35.38
C LYS A 123 -4.98 -14.53 -36.08
N GLU A 124 -3.72 -14.44 -36.47
CA GLU A 124 -3.00 -15.60 -37.01
C GLU A 124 -2.90 -16.73 -35.99
N PHE A 125 -2.84 -16.40 -34.69
CA PHE A 125 -2.69 -17.37 -33.61
C PHE A 125 -4.03 -17.79 -32.96
N GLY A 126 -5.16 -17.23 -33.40
CA GLY A 126 -6.48 -17.75 -33.03
C GLY A 126 -7.59 -16.71 -33.04
N SER A 127 -8.82 -17.15 -32.77
CA SER A 127 -9.99 -16.26 -32.72
C SER A 127 -10.06 -15.53 -31.39
N ILE A 128 -10.69 -14.36 -31.36
CA ILE A 128 -11.06 -13.69 -30.11
C ILE A 128 -12.05 -14.53 -29.28
N ASP A 129 -12.81 -15.43 -29.93
CA ASP A 129 -13.75 -16.32 -29.25
C ASP A 129 -13.05 -17.37 -28.38
N ASP A 130 -11.78 -17.66 -28.69
CA ASP A 130 -10.93 -18.58 -27.95
C ASP A 130 -10.33 -17.93 -26.68
N LEU A 131 -10.53 -16.63 -26.47
CA LEU A 131 -10.02 -15.90 -25.30
C LEU A 131 -10.82 -16.23 -24.03
N PRO A 132 -10.21 -16.06 -22.83
CA PRO A 132 -10.91 -16.19 -21.55
C PRO A 132 -12.19 -15.33 -21.47
N PHE A 133 -13.23 -15.88 -20.83
CA PHE A 133 -14.56 -15.26 -20.79
C PHE A 133 -14.56 -13.86 -20.16
N ASP A 134 -13.64 -13.57 -19.24
CA ASP A 134 -13.50 -12.28 -18.55
C ASP A 134 -13.05 -11.12 -19.47
N ILE A 135 -12.34 -11.44 -20.56
CA ILE A 135 -11.77 -10.45 -21.48
C ILE A 135 -12.41 -10.48 -22.87
N ARG A 136 -12.96 -11.63 -23.28
CA ARG A 136 -13.62 -11.82 -24.58
C ARG A 136 -14.70 -10.77 -24.93
N PRO A 137 -15.61 -10.34 -24.03
CA PRO A 137 -16.66 -9.37 -24.40
C PRO A 137 -16.16 -7.92 -24.50
N ARG A 138 -14.87 -7.67 -24.24
CA ARG A 138 -14.29 -6.32 -24.25
C ARG A 138 -13.78 -5.99 -25.64
N ARG A 139 -13.56 -4.69 -25.89
CA ARG A 139 -12.96 -4.24 -27.16
C ARG A 139 -11.52 -4.73 -27.26
N ILE A 140 -11.21 -5.40 -28.37
CA ILE A 140 -9.89 -5.96 -28.68
C ILE A 140 -9.43 -5.42 -30.03
N THR A 141 -8.26 -4.80 -30.06
CA THR A 141 -7.59 -4.38 -31.30
C THR A 141 -7.02 -5.62 -31.98
N GLN A 142 -7.55 -5.95 -33.15
CA GLN A 142 -7.18 -7.15 -33.89
C GLN A 142 -6.30 -6.78 -35.07
N PHE A 143 -5.19 -7.50 -35.25
CA PHE A 143 -4.40 -7.45 -36.48
C PHE A 143 -4.13 -8.88 -36.95
N LYS A 144 -3.67 -9.02 -38.19
CA LYS A 144 -3.25 -10.32 -38.72
C LYS A 144 -1.90 -10.17 -39.40
N CYS A 145 -0.88 -10.79 -38.81
CA CYS A 145 0.41 -10.99 -39.47
C CYS A 145 0.58 -12.49 -39.73
N PRO A 146 0.44 -12.95 -40.99
CA PRO A 146 0.58 -14.37 -41.34
C PRO A 146 1.96 -14.96 -41.00
N LEU A 147 1.99 -16.27 -40.81
CA LEU A 147 3.25 -17.02 -40.71
C LEU A 147 4.10 -16.86 -41.99
N LEU A 148 5.42 -16.91 -41.82
CA LEU A 148 6.37 -16.76 -42.92
C LEU A 148 6.18 -17.88 -43.96
N THR A 149 6.10 -17.48 -45.22
CA THR A 149 5.93 -18.38 -46.36
C THR A 149 7.26 -18.79 -47.00
N GLY A 150 8.36 -18.11 -46.65
CA GLY A 150 9.67 -18.29 -47.25
C GLY A 150 9.90 -17.41 -48.49
N ASP A 151 8.87 -16.71 -48.97
CA ASP A 151 8.99 -15.67 -49.98
C ASP A 151 9.26 -14.32 -49.29
N ALA A 152 10.50 -13.85 -49.40
CA ALA A 152 10.96 -12.64 -48.73
C ALA A 152 10.14 -11.38 -49.11
N LYS A 153 9.62 -11.30 -50.34
CA LYS A 153 8.82 -10.16 -50.78
C LYS A 153 7.43 -10.23 -50.15
N LYS A 154 6.77 -11.38 -50.28
CA LYS A 154 5.42 -11.59 -49.75
C LYS A 154 5.37 -11.47 -48.22
N ASP A 155 6.37 -12.01 -47.54
CA ASP A 155 6.48 -11.96 -46.08
C ASP A 155 6.69 -10.51 -45.60
N LYS A 156 7.53 -9.73 -46.32
CA LYS A 156 7.74 -8.31 -46.03
C LYS A 156 6.48 -7.48 -46.27
N ASP A 157 5.78 -7.71 -47.39
CA ASP A 157 4.54 -7.01 -47.71
C ASP A 157 3.45 -7.31 -46.67
N SER A 158 3.34 -8.57 -46.25
CA SER A 158 2.38 -9.00 -45.21
C SER A 158 2.66 -8.34 -43.86
N ALA A 159 3.92 -8.32 -43.43
CA ALA A 159 4.33 -7.65 -42.19
C ALA A 159 4.12 -6.13 -42.26
N SER A 160 4.42 -5.51 -43.40
CA SER A 160 4.20 -4.07 -43.62
C SER A 160 2.72 -3.70 -43.56
N ASN A 161 1.85 -4.51 -44.17
CA ASN A 161 0.40 -4.31 -44.13
C ASN A 161 -0.15 -4.48 -42.71
N ALA A 162 0.31 -5.51 -41.99
CA ALA A 162 -0.07 -5.74 -40.60
C ALA A 162 0.38 -4.60 -39.68
N LEU A 163 1.61 -4.10 -39.86
CA LEU A 163 2.15 -2.95 -39.16
C LEU A 163 1.29 -1.70 -39.41
N GLY A 164 1.03 -1.36 -40.67
CA GLY A 164 0.25 -0.17 -41.02
C GLY A 164 -1.18 -0.20 -40.47
N ALA A 165 -1.84 -1.35 -40.53
CA ALA A 165 -3.17 -1.55 -39.96
C ALA A 165 -3.17 -1.37 -38.44
N LEU A 166 -2.23 -2.03 -37.75
CA LEU A 166 -2.11 -1.94 -36.30
C LEU A 166 -1.75 -0.52 -35.84
N THR A 167 -0.80 0.15 -36.51
CA THR A 167 -0.42 1.53 -36.22
C THR A 167 -1.62 2.47 -36.30
N LYS A 168 -2.47 2.32 -37.33
CA LYS A 168 -3.69 3.14 -37.48
C LYS A 168 -4.64 2.97 -36.28
N ASP A 169 -4.92 1.73 -35.91
CA ASP A 169 -5.87 1.44 -34.82
C ASP A 169 -5.31 1.86 -33.45
N LEU A 170 -4.02 1.64 -33.21
CA LEU A 170 -3.34 2.10 -31.99
C LEU A 170 -3.28 3.62 -31.89
N THR A 171 -3.03 4.32 -33.00
CA THR A 171 -3.05 5.79 -33.04
C THR A 171 -4.40 6.31 -32.56
N LEU A 172 -5.50 5.78 -33.12
CA LEU A 172 -6.85 6.20 -32.74
C LEU A 172 -7.16 5.90 -31.27
N ALA A 173 -6.82 4.71 -30.79
CA ALA A 173 -7.12 4.29 -29.42
C ALA A 173 -6.31 5.09 -28.39
N ILE A 174 -5.00 5.27 -28.60
CA ILE A 174 -4.13 6.03 -27.68
C ILE A 174 -4.51 7.51 -27.70
N GLU A 175 -4.76 8.09 -28.89
CA GLU A 175 -5.17 9.50 -29.04
C GLU A 175 -6.46 9.79 -28.26
N GLU A 176 -7.45 8.88 -28.33
CA GLU A 176 -8.70 9.02 -27.58
C GLU A 176 -8.48 8.98 -26.07
N ILE A 177 -7.65 8.06 -25.56
CA ILE A 177 -7.36 7.95 -24.12
C ILE A 177 -6.59 9.18 -23.62
N VAL A 178 -5.64 9.68 -24.41
CA VAL A 178 -4.88 10.89 -24.08
C VAL A 178 -5.80 12.11 -23.98
N LYS A 179 -6.71 12.29 -24.96
CA LYS A 179 -7.66 13.41 -25.00
C LYS A 179 -8.71 13.36 -23.90
N THR A 180 -9.32 12.19 -23.70
CA THR A 180 -10.43 12.04 -22.73
C THR A 180 -9.93 11.85 -21.30
N SER A 181 -8.70 11.35 -21.12
CA SER A 181 -8.07 11.06 -19.84
C SER A 181 -9.04 10.42 -18.83
N PRO A 182 -9.60 9.22 -19.11
CA PRO A 182 -10.65 8.61 -18.30
C PRO A 182 -10.27 8.48 -16.82
N ASN A 183 -11.22 8.56 -15.90
CA ASN A 183 -10.91 8.41 -14.46
C ASN A 183 -10.40 6.99 -14.15
N ARG A 184 -9.42 6.87 -13.26
CA ARG A 184 -8.92 5.59 -12.75
C ARG A 184 -9.86 5.09 -11.63
N PRO A 185 -10.33 3.82 -11.63
CA PRO A 185 -11.28 3.28 -10.64
C PRO A 185 -10.70 3.27 -9.23
N VAL A 186 -9.45 2.86 -9.12
CA VAL A 186 -8.61 3.17 -7.97
C VAL A 186 -7.98 4.49 -8.34
N ALA A 187 -8.33 5.56 -7.63
CA ALA A 187 -7.44 6.71 -7.63
C ALA A 187 -6.08 6.16 -7.18
N VAL A 188 -5.14 5.95 -8.10
CA VAL A 188 -3.72 5.89 -7.72
C VAL A 188 -3.49 7.29 -7.21
N VAL A 189 -3.54 7.38 -5.90
CA VAL A 189 -3.55 8.58 -5.11
C VAL A 189 -2.18 9.23 -5.26
N THR A 190 -2.00 10.03 -6.30
CA THR A 190 -0.72 10.67 -6.64
C THR A 190 -0.56 12.06 -6.07
N ASP A 191 -1.59 12.63 -5.45
CA ASP A 191 -1.48 13.94 -4.81
C ASP A 191 -0.79 13.83 -3.44
N ALA A 192 0.06 14.81 -3.14
CA ALA A 192 0.88 14.82 -1.94
C ALA A 192 0.05 14.74 -0.65
N THR A 193 -1.16 15.29 -0.64
CA THR A 193 -2.07 15.25 0.53
C THR A 193 -2.46 13.81 0.85
N SER A 194 -2.73 13.03 -0.17
CA SER A 194 -3.30 11.72 0.01
C SER A 194 -2.19 10.65 0.15
N LEU A 195 -0.98 10.88 -0.39
CA LEU A 195 0.23 10.14 0.00
C LEU A 195 0.60 10.36 1.48
N LYS A 196 0.52 11.60 1.97
CA LYS A 196 0.71 11.91 3.39
C LYS A 196 -0.32 11.16 4.25
N ARG A 197 -1.58 11.14 3.83
CA ARG A 197 -2.64 10.38 4.50
C ARG A 197 -2.35 8.87 4.56
N GLN A 198 -1.90 8.26 3.47
CA GLN A 198 -1.54 6.83 3.47
C GLN A 198 -0.36 6.53 4.41
N ARG A 199 0.63 7.41 4.46
CA ARG A 199 1.75 7.31 5.40
C ARG A 199 1.28 7.43 6.84
N ASP A 200 0.41 8.38 7.14
CA ASP A 200 -0.22 8.51 8.46
C ASP A 200 -0.98 7.25 8.84
N ILE A 201 -1.80 6.70 7.94
CA ILE A 201 -2.55 5.46 8.20
C ILE A 201 -1.58 4.32 8.56
N ARG A 202 -0.46 4.17 7.86
CA ARG A 202 0.55 3.15 8.18
C ARG A 202 1.13 3.36 9.57
N THR A 203 1.63 4.57 9.85
CA THR A 203 2.21 4.89 11.16
C THR A 203 1.20 4.76 12.30
N LEU A 204 -0.06 5.15 12.07
CA LEU A 204 -1.14 5.00 13.06
C LEU A 204 -1.47 3.53 13.31
N ASN A 205 -1.50 2.67 12.28
CA ASN A 205 -1.69 1.24 12.50
C ASN A 205 -0.60 0.66 13.41
N ASP A 206 0.66 1.04 13.19
CA ASP A 206 1.77 0.56 14.01
C ASP A 206 1.66 1.04 15.46
N LEU A 207 1.40 2.34 15.68
CA LEU A 207 1.27 2.93 17.01
C LEU A 207 0.04 2.41 17.78
N LEU A 208 -1.10 2.28 17.10
CA LEU A 208 -2.36 1.87 17.73
C LEU A 208 -2.35 0.41 18.20
N LEU A 209 -1.45 -0.42 17.68
CA LEU A 209 -1.22 -1.76 18.26
C LEU A 209 -0.78 -1.71 19.72
N HIS A 210 -0.23 -0.57 20.16
CA HIS A 210 0.20 -0.34 21.54
C HIS A 210 -0.75 0.55 22.34
N LEU A 211 -1.80 1.06 21.72
CA LEU A 211 -2.83 1.89 22.36
C LEU A 211 -4.13 1.08 22.51
N ASN A 212 -4.04 -0.07 23.15
CA ASN A 212 -5.19 -0.98 23.29
C ASN A 212 -6.22 -0.39 24.27
N PRO A 213 -7.50 -0.25 23.86
CA PRO A 213 -8.56 0.25 24.73
C PRO A 213 -8.68 -0.51 26.06
N ASP A 214 -8.52 -1.84 26.05
CA ASP A 214 -8.69 -2.65 27.27
C ASP A 214 -7.60 -2.33 28.31
N VAL A 215 -6.39 -1.99 27.87
CA VAL A 215 -5.28 -1.57 28.75
C VAL A 215 -5.58 -0.22 29.39
N PHE A 216 -6.08 0.73 28.59
CA PHE A 216 -6.48 2.03 29.08
C PHE A 216 -7.69 1.97 30.00
N ASP A 217 -8.68 1.12 29.72
CA ASP A 217 -9.85 0.93 30.57
C ASP A 217 -9.43 0.45 31.96
N SER A 218 -8.47 -0.49 32.05
CA SER A 218 -7.87 -0.90 33.33
C SER A 218 -7.19 0.25 34.08
N LEU A 219 -6.50 1.16 33.35
CA LEU A 219 -5.91 2.36 33.96
C LEU A 219 -6.97 3.32 34.50
N TRP A 220 -8.08 3.51 33.79
CA TRP A 220 -9.14 4.42 34.25
C TRP A 220 -9.87 3.92 35.48
N GLU A 221 -10.00 2.60 35.60
CA GLU A 221 -10.75 1.94 36.67
C GLU A 221 -9.92 1.84 37.94
N ASP A 222 -8.66 1.40 37.82
CA ASP A 222 -7.88 0.98 38.98
C ASP A 222 -6.75 1.94 39.37
N ALA A 223 -6.24 2.77 38.45
CA ALA A 223 -5.14 3.66 38.75
C ALA A 223 -5.62 4.89 39.57
N PRO A 224 -4.79 5.45 40.47
CA PRO A 224 -3.41 5.04 40.78
C PRO A 224 -3.33 3.91 41.81
N HIS A 225 -4.45 3.38 42.32
CA HIS A 225 -4.39 2.34 43.35
C HIS A 225 -3.71 1.07 42.83
N ARG A 226 -3.99 0.65 41.58
CA ARG A 226 -3.33 -0.50 40.94
C ARG A 226 -2.98 -0.19 39.49
N ILE A 227 -1.86 -0.73 39.03
CA ILE A 227 -1.44 -0.69 37.63
C ILE A 227 -1.01 -2.09 37.21
N TYR A 228 -1.67 -2.64 36.18
CA TYR A 228 -1.37 -3.97 35.64
C TYR A 228 -0.04 -4.01 34.88
N PHE A 229 0.65 -5.15 34.90
CA PHE A 229 1.93 -5.32 34.19
C PHE A 229 1.80 -5.08 32.69
N ALA A 230 0.66 -5.45 32.09
CA ALA A 230 0.36 -5.19 30.69
C ALA A 230 0.46 -3.70 30.32
N VAL A 231 0.16 -2.78 31.24
CA VAL A 231 0.33 -1.34 30.99
C VAL A 231 1.77 -1.00 30.61
N PHE A 232 2.74 -1.58 31.30
CA PHE A 232 4.16 -1.34 31.07
C PHE A 232 4.62 -1.96 29.75
N ASP A 233 4.19 -3.19 29.43
CA ASP A 233 4.54 -3.83 28.16
C ASP A 233 4.02 -3.05 26.94
N PHE A 234 2.81 -2.50 27.06
CA PHE A 234 2.23 -1.66 26.02
C PHE A 234 2.92 -0.30 25.94
N TRP A 235 3.23 0.32 27.08
CA TRP A 235 4.00 1.55 27.16
C TRP A 235 5.38 1.42 26.51
N GLU A 236 6.16 0.40 26.85
CA GLU A 236 7.51 0.20 26.30
C GLU A 236 7.49 0.10 24.78
N GLY A 237 6.54 -0.66 24.24
CA GLY A 237 6.38 -0.78 22.80
C GLY A 237 5.89 0.52 22.14
N PHE A 238 4.97 1.25 22.77
CA PHE A 238 4.51 2.53 22.28
C PHE A 238 5.63 3.58 22.28
N ASN A 239 6.35 3.71 23.41
CA ASN A 239 7.46 4.62 23.61
C ASN A 239 8.58 4.36 22.60
N ALA A 240 8.98 3.10 22.42
CA ALA A 240 10.01 2.73 21.46
C ALA A 240 9.64 3.10 20.02
N LEU A 241 8.38 2.92 19.62
CA LEU A 241 7.92 3.32 18.28
C LEU A 241 7.79 4.83 18.16
N TRP A 242 7.28 5.52 19.18
CA TRP A 242 7.07 6.96 19.14
C TRP A 242 8.39 7.74 19.06
N GLU A 243 9.40 7.31 19.82
CA GLU A 243 10.75 7.91 19.83
C GLU A 243 11.60 7.50 18.61
N ALA A 244 11.13 6.55 17.79
CA ALA A 244 11.86 6.14 16.60
C ALA A 244 11.94 7.28 15.58
N SER A 245 13.14 7.53 15.04
CA SER A 245 13.37 8.55 14.01
C SER A 245 12.58 8.33 12.71
N SER A 246 12.10 7.10 12.49
CA SER A 246 11.23 6.73 11.36
C SER A 246 9.77 7.13 11.55
N THR A 247 9.34 7.48 12.77
CA THR A 247 7.94 7.76 13.09
C THR A 247 7.59 9.19 12.73
N HIS A 248 6.56 9.36 11.89
CA HIS A 248 6.11 10.66 11.44
C HIS A 248 4.61 10.66 11.14
N LEU A 249 3.92 11.70 11.60
CA LEU A 249 2.53 11.98 11.28
C LEU A 249 2.44 13.36 10.62
N TYR A 250 1.81 13.42 9.45
CA TYR A 250 1.55 14.63 8.68
C TYR A 250 0.28 15.36 9.15
N ASP A 251 -0.70 14.65 9.69
CA ASP A 251 -1.81 15.25 10.44
C ASP A 251 -1.29 15.81 11.77
N GLU A 252 -1.09 17.13 11.81
CA GLU A 252 -0.61 17.84 13.00
C GLU A 252 -1.55 17.70 14.21
N THR A 253 -2.86 17.51 14.00
CA THR A 253 -3.80 17.31 15.12
C THR A 253 -3.58 15.93 15.74
N ALA A 254 -3.50 14.89 14.91
CA ALA A 254 -3.21 13.53 15.37
C ALA A 254 -1.85 13.46 16.06
N LYS A 255 -0.82 14.10 15.49
CA LYS A 255 0.53 14.18 16.06
C LYS A 255 0.54 14.84 17.44
N ASN A 256 -0.09 16.00 17.59
CA ASN A 256 -0.12 16.72 18.86
C ASN A 256 -0.90 15.97 19.95
N LEU A 257 -1.97 15.27 19.58
CA LEU A 257 -2.71 14.41 20.50
C LEU A 257 -1.90 13.18 20.91
N MET A 258 -1.18 12.56 19.96
CA MET A 258 -0.29 11.43 20.23
C MET A 258 0.85 11.81 21.17
N MET A 259 1.46 12.98 20.95
CA MET A 259 2.49 13.55 21.84
C MET A 259 1.96 13.76 23.26
N GLN A 260 0.74 14.29 23.42
CA GLN A 260 0.12 14.44 24.74
C GLN A 260 -0.15 13.10 25.43
N VAL A 261 -0.64 12.11 24.68
CA VAL A 261 -0.82 10.75 25.21
C VAL A 261 0.50 10.16 25.68
N HIS A 262 1.57 10.30 24.87
CA HIS A 262 2.91 9.85 25.24
C HIS A 262 3.43 10.53 26.51
N GLN A 263 3.38 11.86 26.56
CA GLN A 263 3.83 12.60 27.73
C GLN A 263 3.06 12.21 29.00
N TYR A 264 1.73 12.26 28.96
CA TYR A 264 0.92 11.99 30.14
C TYR A 264 0.98 10.52 30.58
N TRP A 265 1.18 9.58 29.66
CA TRP A 265 1.36 8.18 30.03
C TRP A 265 2.72 7.98 30.71
N GLY A 266 3.78 8.62 30.20
CA GLY A 266 5.07 8.66 30.89
C GLY A 266 4.97 9.26 32.30
N ASP A 267 4.24 10.36 32.46
CA ASP A 267 4.02 10.98 33.77
C ASP A 267 3.32 10.02 34.75
N VAL A 268 2.26 9.33 34.31
CA VAL A 268 1.54 8.32 35.11
C VAL A 268 2.46 7.18 35.57
N LEU A 269 3.41 6.76 34.73
CA LEU A 269 4.34 5.67 35.05
C LEU A 269 5.61 6.14 35.79
N SER A 270 5.81 7.45 35.96
CA SER A 270 6.99 8.02 36.63
C SER A 270 7.04 7.81 38.15
N HIS A 271 5.98 7.27 38.74
CA HIS A 271 5.84 7.09 40.20
C HIS A 271 6.34 5.73 40.71
N GLU A 272 7.35 5.13 40.07
CA GLU A 272 7.85 3.77 40.39
C GLU A 272 8.08 3.51 41.89
N THR A 273 8.62 4.51 42.61
CA THR A 273 8.92 4.42 44.04
C THR A 273 7.69 4.34 44.94
N GLN A 274 6.52 4.71 44.42
CA GLN A 274 5.25 4.68 45.13
C GLN A 274 4.51 3.35 44.95
N TYR A 275 5.02 2.43 44.14
CA TYR A 275 4.38 1.17 43.84
C TYR A 275 5.16 -0.02 44.39
N GLN A 276 4.44 -1.03 44.88
CA GLN A 276 5.00 -2.33 45.27
C GLN A 276 4.31 -3.45 44.48
N ARG A 277 5.01 -4.57 44.28
CA ARG A 277 4.46 -5.72 43.57
C ARG A 277 3.27 -6.29 44.35
N GLY A 278 2.12 -6.42 43.68
CA GLY A 278 0.94 -7.05 44.24
C GLY A 278 1.00 -8.58 44.13
N PRO A 279 0.01 -9.30 44.71
CA PRO A 279 -0.08 -10.76 44.65
C PRO A 279 -0.50 -11.32 43.28
N GLY A 280 -0.69 -10.46 42.27
CA GLY A 280 -1.04 -10.84 40.91
C GLY A 280 -0.20 -10.10 39.88
N GLU A 281 -0.67 -10.04 38.63
CA GLU A 281 0.03 -9.33 37.54
C GLU A 281 -0.21 -7.81 37.57
N PHE A 282 -0.03 -7.20 38.74
CA PHE A 282 -0.20 -5.77 38.97
C PHE A 282 0.67 -5.25 40.11
N TYR A 283 0.96 -3.95 40.06
CA TYR A 283 1.50 -3.18 41.17
C TYR A 283 0.39 -2.51 41.96
N ILE A 284 0.61 -2.30 43.26
CA ILE A 284 -0.31 -1.62 44.17
C ILE A 284 0.39 -0.38 44.72
N TRP A 285 -0.33 0.74 44.77
CA TRP A 285 0.16 1.95 45.44
C TRP A 285 0.48 1.64 46.90
N ASN A 286 1.71 1.90 47.31
CA ASN A 286 2.21 1.58 48.63
C ASN A 286 1.50 2.44 49.69
N LEU A 287 0.51 1.86 50.37
CA LEU A 287 0.21 2.27 51.74
C LEU A 287 1.32 1.66 52.59
N SER A 288 2.30 2.48 53.00
CA SER A 288 3.29 2.03 53.96
C SER A 288 2.56 1.65 55.24
N ASN A 289 2.37 0.35 55.47
CA ASN A 289 1.61 -0.19 56.59
C ASN A 289 2.25 0.12 57.96
N ASP A 290 3.41 0.76 57.99
CA ASP A 290 4.18 1.08 59.20
C ASP A 290 4.58 2.56 59.37
N THR A 291 4.19 3.51 58.48
CA THR A 291 4.71 4.90 58.57
C THR A 291 3.73 6.06 58.26
N LEU A 292 2.43 5.93 58.50
CA LEU A 292 1.60 7.12 58.77
C LEU A 292 1.75 7.58 60.24
N ASN A 293 3.00 7.64 60.72
CA ASN A 293 3.33 7.93 62.13
C ASN A 293 3.52 9.43 62.41
N SER A 294 3.38 10.29 61.39
CA SER A 294 3.46 11.75 61.51
C SER A 294 2.56 12.43 60.47
N PRO A 295 1.90 13.56 60.82
CA PRO A 295 1.08 14.36 59.90
C PRO A 295 1.77 14.70 58.56
N THR A 296 3.10 14.88 58.59
CA THR A 296 3.89 15.20 57.40
C THR A 296 3.92 14.07 56.36
N HIS A 297 3.94 12.80 56.79
CA HIS A 297 3.96 11.66 55.87
C HIS A 297 2.59 11.42 55.22
N GLU A 298 1.51 11.72 55.95
CA GLU A 298 0.14 11.67 55.43
C GLU A 298 -0.11 12.75 54.36
N GLU A 299 0.39 13.96 54.61
CA GLU A 299 0.33 15.06 53.63
C GLU A 299 1.11 14.74 52.35
N ASP A 300 2.34 14.22 52.47
CA ASP A 300 3.17 13.85 51.31
C ASP A 300 2.54 12.69 50.50
N TYR A 301 2.00 11.67 51.18
CA TYR A 301 1.27 10.58 50.54
C TYR A 301 0.06 11.12 49.75
N ASN A 302 -0.80 11.91 50.41
CA ASN A 302 -2.01 12.45 49.80
C ASN A 302 -1.66 13.36 48.60
N LYS A 303 -0.57 14.12 48.71
CA LYS A 303 -0.08 14.97 47.62
C LYS A 303 0.36 14.16 46.41
N ALA A 304 1.18 13.11 46.60
CA ALA A 304 1.63 12.24 45.52
C ALA A 304 0.47 11.48 44.86
N TYR A 305 -0.42 10.93 45.68
CA TYR A 305 -1.59 10.18 45.22
C TYR A 305 -2.57 11.06 44.44
N ASN A 306 -2.85 12.28 44.91
CA ASN A 306 -3.68 13.24 44.19
C ASN A 306 -3.02 13.73 42.89
N LYS A 307 -1.70 13.94 42.89
CA LYS A 307 -0.96 14.26 41.66
C LYS A 307 -1.11 13.16 40.61
N ALA A 308 -0.89 11.91 40.98
CA ALA A 308 -1.07 10.76 40.07
C ALA A 308 -2.51 10.69 39.53
N LYS A 309 -3.53 10.96 40.36
CA LYS A 309 -4.93 11.06 39.89
C LYS A 309 -5.15 12.14 38.83
N GLU A 310 -4.54 13.32 38.98
CA GLU A 310 -4.67 14.38 37.97
C GLU A 310 -3.96 14.03 36.66
N GLU A 311 -2.82 13.36 36.73
CA GLU A 311 -2.10 12.88 35.55
C GLU A 311 -2.91 11.82 34.79
N ILE A 312 -3.55 10.87 35.50
CA ILE A 312 -4.46 9.89 34.89
C ILE A 312 -5.65 10.59 34.23
N ARG A 313 -6.24 11.62 34.85
CA ARG A 313 -7.32 12.41 34.22
C ARG A 313 -6.85 13.12 32.95
N SER A 314 -5.64 13.67 32.97
CA SER A 314 -5.03 14.36 31.84
C SER A 314 -4.79 13.39 30.68
N LEU A 315 -4.24 12.20 30.97
CA LEU A 315 -4.07 11.12 30.01
C LEU A 315 -5.41 10.66 29.43
N LYS A 316 -6.42 10.42 30.27
CA LYS A 316 -7.76 10.01 29.82
C LYS A 316 -8.38 11.02 28.85
N LYS A 317 -8.23 12.31 29.15
CA LYS A 317 -8.71 13.40 28.29
C LYS A 317 -7.98 13.41 26.94
N ALA A 318 -6.65 13.31 26.95
CA ALA A 318 -5.84 13.28 25.73
C ALA A 318 -6.16 12.04 24.87
N HIS A 319 -6.24 10.86 25.49
CA HIS A 319 -6.59 9.61 24.81
C HIS A 319 -8.00 9.67 24.19
N SER A 320 -8.98 10.19 24.93
CA SER A 320 -10.34 10.34 24.42
C SER A 320 -10.40 11.30 23.22
N ALA A 321 -9.65 12.41 23.27
CA ALA A 321 -9.56 13.36 22.17
C ALA A 321 -8.86 12.76 20.94
N LEU A 322 -7.78 12.00 21.14
CA LEU A 322 -7.11 11.23 20.09
C LEU A 322 -8.10 10.27 19.40
N MET A 323 -8.79 9.43 20.17
CA MET A 323 -9.73 8.45 19.63
C MET A 323 -10.91 9.11 18.91
N ALA A 324 -11.39 10.26 19.39
CA ALA A 324 -12.43 11.03 18.70
C ALA A 324 -11.95 11.58 17.35
N HIS A 325 -10.73 12.14 17.30
CA HIS A 325 -10.13 12.63 16.06
C HIS A 325 -9.93 11.50 15.06
N LEU A 326 -9.35 10.37 15.49
CA LEU A 326 -9.11 9.21 14.65
C LEU A 326 -10.40 8.62 14.08
N ARG A 327 -11.43 8.42 14.90
CA ARG A 327 -12.74 7.93 14.44
C ARG A 327 -13.42 8.88 13.45
N SER A 328 -13.20 10.19 13.57
CA SER A 328 -13.77 11.17 12.66
C SER A 328 -12.99 11.32 11.35
N LYS A 329 -11.66 11.23 11.39
CA LYS A 329 -10.78 11.59 10.29
C LYS A 329 -10.11 10.41 9.59
N TYR A 330 -10.12 9.22 10.18
CA TYR A 330 -9.45 8.02 9.67
C TYR A 330 -10.40 6.83 9.70
N ILE A 331 -11.42 6.87 8.83
CA ILE A 331 -12.40 5.78 8.68
C ILE A 331 -11.75 4.47 8.19
N GLU A 332 -10.57 4.57 7.57
CA GLU A 332 -9.78 3.46 7.06
C GLU A 332 -9.13 2.62 8.18
N LEU A 333 -9.08 3.12 9.41
CA LEU A 333 -8.53 2.39 10.55
C LEU A 333 -9.58 1.44 11.13
N ASP A 334 -9.31 0.14 11.02
CA ASP A 334 -10.11 -0.90 11.69
C ASP A 334 -9.65 -1.07 13.14
N LEU A 335 -10.20 -0.25 14.03
CA LEU A 335 -9.86 -0.24 15.46
C LEU A 335 -10.19 -1.56 16.17
N GLU A 336 -11.20 -2.31 15.72
CA GLU A 336 -11.57 -3.59 16.33
C GLU A 336 -10.56 -4.68 15.95
N THR A 337 -10.12 -4.70 14.68
CA THR A 337 -9.04 -5.58 14.24
C THR A 337 -7.72 -5.23 14.94
N LEU A 338 -7.40 -3.94 15.09
CA LEU A 338 -6.22 -3.50 15.82
C LEU A 338 -6.24 -3.96 17.28
N ARG A 339 -7.35 -3.78 17.99
CA ARG A 339 -7.54 -4.27 19.37
C ARG A 339 -7.26 -5.77 19.51
N LYS A 340 -7.78 -6.60 18.59
CA LYS A 340 -7.53 -8.05 18.58
C LYS A 340 -6.06 -8.38 18.32
N ASN A 341 -5.45 -7.69 17.36
CA ASN A 341 -4.06 -7.90 16.99
C ASN A 341 -3.10 -7.50 18.12
N SER A 342 -3.41 -6.43 18.87
CA SER A 342 -2.70 -6.02 20.07
C SER A 342 -2.58 -7.15 21.10
N TRP A 343 -3.69 -7.80 21.44
CA TRP A 343 -3.69 -8.91 22.40
C TRP A 343 -3.01 -10.16 21.86
N ALA A 344 -3.22 -10.49 20.59
CA ALA A 344 -2.55 -11.62 19.95
C ALA A 344 -1.01 -11.45 20.01
N ARG A 345 -0.51 -10.23 19.76
CA ARG A 345 0.91 -9.88 19.89
C ARG A 345 1.40 -10.03 21.33
N TYR A 346 0.68 -9.45 22.29
CA TYR A 346 1.01 -9.53 23.71
C TYR A 346 1.11 -10.99 24.20
N HIS A 347 0.08 -11.80 23.95
CA HIS A 347 0.06 -13.19 24.39
C HIS A 347 1.14 -14.03 23.71
N LYS A 348 1.40 -13.81 22.42
CA LYS A 348 2.48 -14.50 21.69
C LYS A 348 3.85 -14.20 22.31
N PHE A 349 4.13 -12.93 22.58
CA PHE A 349 5.38 -12.51 23.22
C PHE A 349 5.55 -13.17 24.59
N HIS A 350 4.53 -13.11 25.45
CA HIS A 350 4.57 -13.71 26.79
C HIS A 350 4.68 -15.24 26.77
N GLN A 351 4.03 -15.92 25.82
CA GLN A 351 4.20 -17.37 25.62
C GLN A 351 5.63 -17.71 25.23
N GLU A 352 6.25 -16.91 24.37
CA GLU A 352 7.63 -17.12 23.94
C GLU A 352 8.63 -16.87 25.07
N VAL A 353 8.44 -15.80 25.85
CA VAL A 353 9.23 -15.53 27.05
C VAL A 353 9.13 -16.68 28.06
N LYS A 354 7.92 -17.16 28.36
CA LYS A 354 7.71 -18.33 29.25
C LYS A 354 8.40 -19.59 28.72
N ARG A 355 8.41 -19.81 27.40
CA ARG A 355 9.11 -20.94 26.76
C ARG A 355 10.63 -20.83 26.91
N LEU A 356 11.19 -19.63 26.74
CA LEU A 356 12.63 -19.40 26.77
C LEU A 356 13.19 -19.30 28.20
N PHE A 357 12.38 -18.85 29.16
CA PHE A 357 12.76 -18.63 30.55
C PHE A 357 11.75 -19.28 31.52
N PRO A 358 11.70 -20.63 31.63
CA PRO A 358 10.72 -21.34 32.45
C PRO A 358 10.83 -21.06 33.96
N SER A 359 12.02 -20.62 34.42
CA SER A 359 12.28 -20.28 35.82
C SER A 359 11.77 -18.89 36.22
N ALA A 360 11.49 -17.99 35.28
CA ALA A 360 10.97 -16.65 35.57
C ALA A 360 9.47 -16.64 35.89
N SER A 361 8.77 -17.76 35.69
CA SER A 361 7.33 -17.93 35.96
C SER A 361 7.01 -18.67 37.26
N ASN A 362 8.02 -19.15 37.99
CA ASN A 362 7.88 -19.91 39.23
C ASN A 362 8.63 -19.23 40.39
N GLU A 363 8.29 -17.98 40.68
CA GLU A 363 8.53 -17.41 42.02
C GLU A 363 7.17 -16.95 42.54
N ASP A 364 6.57 -17.86 43.32
CA ASP A 364 5.36 -17.67 44.15
C ASP A 364 5.58 -16.61 45.24
#